data_AF-A0A8T4AHJ4-F1
#
_entry.id   AF-A0A8T4AHJ4-F1
#
_cell.length_a   1.000
_cell.length_b   1.000
_cell.length_c   1.000
_cell.angle_alpha   90.00
_cell.angle_beta   90.00
_cell.angle_gamma   90.00
#
_symmetry.space_group_name_H-M   'P 1'
#
loop_
_entity.id
_entity.type
_entity.pdbx_description
1 polymer ?
#
loop_
_entity_poly.entity_id
_entity_poly.type
_entity_poly.pdbx_seq_one_letter_code
_entity_poly.pdbx_strand_id
1 'polypeptide(L)'
;GIAIGALLAPRLIPLAHVRRARWAAYGLGVSIVCLVFVDELWMARGLLLIAGICGGIFVVPINAILQEIGHDSVGSGHAVAVQQCFENVAMLVVTLLYTWSISSGISATTVMAVLGFTVLLLTLLISYKLPQSSP
;
A
#
# COMPACT_ATOMS: atom_id res chain seq x y z
N GLY A 1 9.09 0.41 -10.03
CA GLY A 1 7.73 0.86 -9.64
C GLY A 1 7.79 1.84 -8.49
N ILE A 2 8.03 1.36 -7.27
CA ILE A 2 7.95 2.16 -6.02
C ILE A 2 8.77 3.45 -6.08
N ALA A 3 10.04 3.37 -6.49
CA ALA A 3 10.90 4.57 -6.62
C ALA A 3 10.31 5.62 -7.58
N ILE A 4 9.75 5.20 -8.71
CA ILE A 4 9.09 6.10 -9.68
C ILE A 4 7.83 6.71 -9.04
N GLY A 5 7.01 5.89 -8.40
CA GLY A 5 5.82 6.36 -7.69
C GLY A 5 6.15 7.38 -6.60
N ALA A 6 7.20 7.12 -5.82
CA ALA A 6 7.70 8.02 -4.79
C ALA A 6 8.14 9.38 -5.35
N LEU A 7 8.85 9.39 -6.49
CA LEU A 7 9.25 10.63 -7.16
C LEU A 7 8.07 11.44 -7.70
N LEU A 8 7.00 10.76 -8.14
CA LEU A 8 5.78 11.39 -8.64
C LEU A 8 4.83 11.83 -7.51
N ALA A 9 4.90 11.20 -6.34
CA ALA A 9 3.96 11.40 -5.25
C ALA A 9 3.80 12.87 -4.81
N PRO A 10 4.88 13.67 -4.60
CA PRO A 10 4.73 15.07 -4.16
C PRO A 10 4.02 15.96 -5.18
N ARG A 11 4.11 15.62 -6.48
CA ARG A 11 3.45 16.37 -7.56
C ARG A 11 1.99 15.96 -7.74
N LEU A 12 1.69 14.67 -7.59
CA LEU A 12 0.34 14.12 -7.81
C LEU A 12 -0.55 14.23 -6.56
N ILE A 13 0.04 14.12 -5.38
CA ILE A 13 -0.65 14.10 -4.08
C ILE A 13 0.11 14.99 -3.10
N PRO A 14 -0.12 16.32 -3.15
CA PRO A 14 0.35 17.22 -2.12
C PRO A 14 -0.25 16.83 -0.77
N LEU A 15 0.44 17.10 0.34
CA LEU A 15 -0.01 16.80 1.71
C LEU A 15 -1.40 17.40 2.03
N ALA A 16 -1.76 18.54 1.42
CA ALA A 16 -3.09 19.13 1.53
C ALA A 16 -4.23 18.26 0.92
N HIS A 17 -3.91 17.31 0.05
CA HIS A 17 -4.87 16.50 -0.72
C HIS A 17 -4.66 15.00 -0.54
N VAL A 18 -4.22 14.58 0.65
CA VAL A 18 -3.87 13.17 0.94
C VAL A 18 -5.03 12.21 0.71
N ARG A 19 -6.28 12.67 0.79
CA ARG A 19 -7.44 11.87 0.41
C ARG A 19 -7.33 11.30 -1.01
N ARG A 20 -6.60 11.95 -1.93
CA ARG A 20 -6.34 11.43 -3.28
C ARG A 20 -5.49 10.16 -3.29
N ALA A 21 -4.73 9.87 -2.21
CA ALA A 21 -3.94 8.64 -2.06
C ALA A 21 -4.82 7.39 -2.09
N ARG A 22 -6.11 7.49 -1.75
CA ARG A 22 -7.06 6.38 -1.90
C ARG A 22 -7.14 5.85 -3.34
N TRP A 23 -6.99 6.71 -4.35
CA TRP A 23 -7.01 6.29 -5.75
C TRP A 23 -5.79 5.42 -6.09
N ALA A 24 -4.63 5.76 -5.54
CA ALA A 24 -3.43 4.95 -5.66
C ALA A 24 -3.59 3.61 -4.90
N ALA A 25 -4.24 3.61 -3.74
CA ALA A 25 -4.56 2.38 -3.00
C ALA A 25 -5.52 1.45 -3.76
N TYR A 26 -6.57 1.99 -4.38
CA TYR A 26 -7.44 1.21 -5.27
C TYR A 26 -6.65 0.65 -6.46
N GLY A 27 -5.83 1.47 -7.11
CA GLY A 27 -4.98 1.02 -8.22
C GLY A 27 -4.04 -0.11 -7.82
N LEU A 28 -3.43 -0.03 -6.63
CA LEU A 28 -2.59 -1.08 -6.07
C LEU A 28 -3.37 -2.38 -5.87
N GLY A 29 -4.52 -2.32 -5.18
CA GLY A 29 -5.35 -3.50 -4.92
C GLY A 29 -5.88 -4.16 -6.21
N VAL A 30 -6.36 -3.37 -7.17
CA VAL A 30 -6.80 -3.86 -8.48
C VAL A 30 -5.65 -4.54 -9.23
N SER A 31 -4.45 -3.92 -9.22
CA SER A 31 -3.28 -4.49 -9.90
C SER A 31 -2.90 -5.86 -9.34
N ILE A 32 -2.98 -6.04 -8.01
CA ILE A 32 -2.69 -7.34 -7.36
C ILE A 32 -3.75 -8.38 -7.75
N VAL A 33 -5.04 -8.02 -7.77
CA VAL A 33 -6.10 -8.94 -8.19
C VAL A 33 -5.97 -9.31 -9.67
N CYS A 34 -5.67 -8.34 -10.54
CA CYS A 34 -5.44 -8.61 -11.96
C CYS A 34 -4.26 -9.57 -12.19
N LEU A 35 -3.19 -9.48 -11.38
CA LEU A 35 -2.02 -10.34 -11.48
C LEU A 35 -2.36 -11.84 -11.33
N VAL A 36 -3.44 -12.17 -10.60
CA VAL A 36 -3.92 -13.55 -10.41
C VAL A 36 -4.34 -14.21 -11.73
N PHE A 37 -4.78 -13.42 -12.70
CA PHE A 37 -5.28 -13.90 -14.00
C PHE A 37 -4.23 -13.82 -15.12
N VAL A 38 -2.97 -13.52 -14.77
CA VAL A 38 -1.91 -13.28 -15.74
C VAL A 38 -0.90 -14.41 -15.72
N ASP A 39 -0.86 -15.15 -16.82
CA ASP A 39 0.14 -16.21 -17.04
C ASP A 39 1.34 -15.73 -17.88
N GLU A 40 1.19 -14.61 -18.60
CA GLU A 40 2.21 -14.10 -19.52
C GLU A 40 3.21 -13.17 -18.82
N LEU A 41 4.51 -13.39 -19.07
CA LEU A 41 5.61 -12.78 -18.35
C LEU A 41 5.69 -11.25 -18.55
N TRP A 42 5.50 -10.74 -19.77
CA TRP A 42 5.55 -9.30 -20.05
C TRP A 42 4.40 -8.55 -19.39
N MET A 43 3.20 -9.12 -19.44
CA MET A 43 2.01 -8.60 -18.78
C MET A 43 2.21 -8.56 -17.27
N ALA A 44 2.76 -9.61 -16.66
CA ALA A 44 3.06 -9.65 -15.23
C ALA A 44 4.07 -8.56 -14.83
N ARG A 45 5.15 -8.37 -15.61
CA ARG A 45 6.13 -7.29 -15.40
C ARG A 45 5.48 -5.91 -15.48
N GLY A 46 4.60 -5.70 -16.46
CA GLY A 46 3.84 -4.45 -16.62
C GLY A 46 2.96 -4.15 -15.42
N LEU A 47 2.17 -5.14 -14.97
CA LEU A 47 1.31 -5.03 -13.79
C LEU A 47 2.11 -4.81 -12.50
N LEU A 48 3.23 -5.50 -12.31
CA LEU A 48 4.12 -5.27 -11.16
C LEU A 48 4.73 -3.86 -11.18
N LEU A 49 5.04 -3.32 -12.36
CA LEU A 49 5.51 -1.94 -12.49
C LEU A 49 4.43 -0.94 -12.07
N ILE A 50 3.19 -1.13 -12.56
CA ILE A 50 2.02 -0.28 -12.22
C ILE A 50 1.72 -0.39 -10.72
N ALA A 51 1.62 -1.61 -10.18
CA ALA A 51 1.41 -1.85 -8.77
C ALA A 51 2.48 -1.14 -7.92
N GLY A 52 3.75 -1.23 -8.33
CA GLY A 52 4.82 -0.51 -7.66
C GLY A 52 4.67 1.02 -7.73
N ILE A 53 4.28 1.59 -8.87
CA ILE A 53 4.03 3.04 -9.00
C ILE A 53 2.89 3.46 -8.07
N CYS A 54 1.76 2.75 -8.08
CA CYS A 54 0.63 2.97 -7.19
C CYS A 54 1.05 2.87 -5.71
N GLY A 55 1.83 1.86 -5.36
CA GLY A 55 2.37 1.68 -4.01
C GLY A 55 3.26 2.84 -3.56
N GLY A 56 4.16 3.31 -4.43
CA GLY A 56 5.01 4.47 -4.14
C GLY A 56 4.21 5.77 -3.96
N ILE A 57 3.21 6.01 -4.82
CA ILE A 57 2.32 7.17 -4.71
C ILE A 57 1.47 7.11 -3.43
N PHE A 58 1.13 5.92 -2.95
CA PHE A 58 0.32 5.72 -1.76
C PHE A 58 1.13 5.83 -0.46
N VAL A 59 2.23 5.07 -0.34
CA VAL A 59 2.97 4.93 0.92
C VAL A 59 3.73 6.20 1.29
N VAL A 60 4.33 6.90 0.33
CA VAL A 60 5.20 8.05 0.63
C VAL A 60 4.46 9.22 1.30
N PRO A 61 3.31 9.70 0.79
CA PRO A 61 2.58 10.77 1.46
C PRO A 61 2.04 10.36 2.83
N ILE A 62 1.58 9.11 2.98
CA ILE A 62 1.05 8.61 4.26
C ILE A 62 2.15 8.60 5.32
N ASN A 63 3.33 8.11 4.94
CA ASN A 63 4.49 8.07 5.81
C ASN A 63 4.92 9.47 6.24
N ALA A 64 4.89 10.45 5.32
CA ALA A 64 5.19 11.84 5.65
C ALA A 64 4.19 12.46 6.65
N ILE A 65 2.89 12.18 6.51
CA ILE A 65 1.86 12.69 7.43
C ILE A 65 1.96 12.04 8.80
N LEU A 66 2.17 10.73 8.85
CA LEU A 66 2.33 10.02 10.12
C LEU A 66 3.59 10.53 10.85
N GLN A 67 4.64 10.88 10.11
CA GLN A 67 5.81 11.54 10.67
C GLN A 67 5.52 12.94 11.18
N GLU A 68 4.71 13.73 10.48
CA GLU A 68 4.30 15.07 10.92
C GLU A 68 3.45 15.00 12.21
N ILE A 69 2.43 14.13 12.24
CA ILE A 69 1.60 13.88 13.44
C ILE A 69 2.47 13.34 14.59
N GLY A 70 3.38 12.42 14.28
CA GLY A 70 4.31 11.84 15.24
C GLY A 70 5.31 12.87 15.78
N HIS A 71 5.78 13.77 14.93
CA HIS A 71 6.71 14.84 15.31
C HIS A 71 6.10 15.77 16.35
N ASP A 72 4.84 16.18 16.14
CA ASP A 72 4.13 17.07 17.06
C ASP A 72 3.77 16.38 18.39
N SER A 73 3.67 15.04 18.40
CA SER A 73 3.25 14.27 19.58
C SER A 73 4.40 13.71 20.41
N VAL A 74 5.42 13.11 19.78
CA VAL A 74 6.53 12.39 20.43
C VAL A 74 7.93 12.79 19.94
N GLY A 75 8.01 13.74 19.01
CA GLY A 75 9.26 14.17 18.38
C GLY A 75 9.65 13.34 17.15
N SER A 76 10.38 13.95 16.22
CA SER A 76 10.58 13.43 14.85
C SER A 76 11.35 12.11 14.82
N GLY A 77 12.41 11.99 15.62
CA GLY A 77 13.21 10.75 15.71
C GLY A 77 12.39 9.56 16.25
N HIS A 78 11.56 9.80 17.27
CA HIS A 78 10.70 8.77 17.84
C HIS A 78 9.57 8.39 16.88
N ALA A 79 8.97 9.36 16.19
CA ALA A 79 7.94 9.11 15.18
C ALA A 79 8.44 8.20 14.06
N VAL A 80 9.61 8.48 13.51
CA VAL A 80 10.24 7.67 12.46
C VAL A 80 10.57 6.26 12.99
N ALA A 81 11.13 6.16 14.20
CA ALA A 81 11.47 4.87 14.80
C ALA A 81 10.23 3.98 15.02
N VAL A 82 9.14 4.56 15.53
CA VAL A 82 7.87 3.86 15.75
C VAL A 82 7.27 3.42 14.41
N GLN A 83 7.26 4.28 13.41
CA GLN A 83 6.73 3.94 12.09
C GLN A 83 7.52 2.78 11.46
N GLN A 84 8.85 2.85 11.44
CA GLN A 84 9.68 1.78 10.91
C GLN A 84 9.49 0.47 11.68
N CYS A 85 9.32 0.53 13.01
CA CYS A 85 9.02 -0.64 13.83
C CYS A 85 7.68 -1.27 13.40
N PHE A 86 6.62 -0.47 13.28
CA PHE A 86 5.32 -0.95 12.84
C PHE A 86 5.34 -1.51 11.42
N GLU A 87 6.00 -0.86 10.46
CA GLU A 87 6.14 -1.36 9.09
C GLU A 87 6.89 -2.68 9.04
N ASN A 88 8.00 -2.82 9.78
CA ASN A 88 8.76 -4.06 9.85
C ASN A 88 7.94 -5.19 10.51
N VAL A 89 7.22 -4.91 11.61
CA VAL A 89 6.34 -5.88 12.25
C VAL A 89 5.21 -6.31 11.29
N ALA A 90 4.59 -5.36 10.59
CA ALA A 90 3.55 -5.68 9.61
C ALA A 90 4.09 -6.55 8.47
N MET A 91 5.28 -6.24 7.94
CA MET A 91 5.96 -7.06 6.93
C MET A 91 6.23 -8.48 7.44
N LEU A 92 6.72 -8.62 8.68
CA LEU A 92 6.94 -9.93 9.30
C LEU A 92 5.64 -10.71 9.43
N VAL A 93 4.55 -10.09 9.90
CA VAL A 93 3.24 -10.74 10.06
C VAL A 93 2.71 -11.21 8.70
N VAL A 94 2.71 -10.36 7.67
CA VAL A 94 2.24 -10.73 6.33
C VAL A 94 3.10 -11.84 5.73
N THR A 95 4.42 -11.76 5.89
CA THR A 95 5.35 -12.78 5.38
C THR A 95 5.18 -14.12 6.12
N LEU A 96 4.95 -14.09 7.43
CA LEU A 96 4.67 -15.28 8.23
C LEU A 96 3.37 -15.94 7.78
N LEU A 97 2.29 -15.17 7.62
CA LEU A 97 1.01 -15.67 7.12
C LEU A 97 1.11 -16.23 5.71
N TYR A 98 1.84 -15.55 4.81
CA TYR A 98 2.11 -16.03 3.46
C TYR A 98 2.85 -17.36 3.49
N THR A 99 3.97 -17.44 4.22
CA THR A 99 4.82 -18.63 4.29
C THR A 99 4.08 -19.81 4.92
N TRP A 100 3.32 -19.56 5.99
CA TRP A 100 2.48 -20.57 6.64
C TRP A 100 1.36 -21.08 5.72
N SER A 101 0.73 -20.19 4.95
CA SER A 101 -0.31 -20.57 3.98
C SER A 101 0.25 -21.50 2.89
N ILE A 102 1.39 -21.15 2.30
CA ILE A 102 2.07 -21.99 1.31
C ILE A 102 2.49 -23.32 1.91
N SER A 103 3.06 -23.31 3.12
CA SER A 103 3.47 -24.54 3.82
C SER A 103 2.29 -25.46 4.14
N SER A 104 1.07 -24.92 4.26
CA SER A 104 -0.16 -25.69 4.48
C SER A 104 -0.78 -26.22 3.18
N GLY A 105 -0.12 -26.02 2.04
CA GLY A 105 -0.57 -26.50 0.72
C GLY A 105 -1.52 -25.55 -0.01
N ILE A 106 -1.73 -24.32 0.48
CA ILE A 106 -2.53 -23.31 -0.23
C ILE A 106 -1.72 -22.79 -1.42
N SER A 107 -2.35 -22.67 -2.60
CA SER A 107 -1.67 -22.15 -3.78
C SER A 107 -1.28 -20.68 -3.63
N ALA A 108 -0.12 -20.28 -4.16
CA ALA A 108 0.34 -18.89 -4.16
C ALA A 108 -0.67 -17.95 -4.84
N THR A 109 -1.32 -18.43 -5.90
CA THR A 109 -2.39 -17.73 -6.61
C THR A 109 -3.56 -17.40 -5.69
N THR A 110 -3.99 -18.35 -4.85
CA THR A 110 -5.06 -18.13 -3.86
C THR A 110 -4.64 -17.11 -2.79
N VAL A 111 -3.42 -17.21 -2.26
CA VAL A 111 -2.92 -16.27 -1.24
C VAL A 111 -2.84 -14.85 -1.81
N MET A 112 -2.33 -14.70 -3.04
CA MET A 112 -2.28 -13.42 -3.74
C MET A 112 -3.67 -12.83 -4.00
N ALA A 113 -4.65 -13.66 -4.38
CA ALA A 113 -6.03 -13.23 -4.56
C ALA A 113 -6.63 -12.69 -3.25
N VAL A 114 -6.49 -13.44 -2.15
CA VAL A 114 -6.98 -13.02 -0.83
C VAL A 114 -6.32 -11.72 -0.40
N LEU A 115 -5.01 -11.58 -0.61
CA LEU A 115 -4.28 -10.36 -0.27
C LEU A 115 -4.77 -9.15 -1.11
N GLY A 116 -4.94 -9.33 -2.42
CA GLY A 116 -5.47 -8.29 -3.30
C GLY A 116 -6.88 -7.83 -2.92
N PHE A 117 -7.78 -8.78 -2.66
CA PHE A 117 -9.14 -8.47 -2.18
C PHE A 117 -9.14 -7.81 -0.81
N THR A 118 -8.28 -8.24 0.11
CA THR A 118 -8.14 -7.63 1.43
C THR A 118 -7.71 -6.18 1.33
N VAL A 119 -6.70 -5.87 0.50
CA VAL A 119 -6.27 -4.49 0.24
C VAL A 119 -7.41 -3.64 -0.34
N LEU A 120 -8.17 -4.17 -1.30
CA LEU A 120 -9.31 -3.47 -1.88
C LEU A 120 -10.42 -3.20 -0.86
N LEU A 121 -10.79 -4.21 -0.06
CA LEU A 121 -11.82 -4.08 0.96
C LEU A 121 -11.43 -3.09 2.05
N LEU A 122 -10.20 -3.16 2.57
CA LEU A 122 -9.69 -2.20 3.55
C LEU A 122 -9.67 -0.79 2.98
N THR A 123 -9.22 -0.63 1.73
CA THR A 123 -9.23 0.67 1.05
C THR A 123 -10.65 1.22 0.93
N LEU A 124 -11.63 0.37 0.59
CA LEU A 124 -13.03 0.76 0.48
C LEU A 124 -13.62 1.15 1.84
N LEU A 125 -13.36 0.38 2.89
CA LEU A 125 -13.81 0.67 4.25
C LEU A 125 -13.23 2.00 4.77
N ILE A 126 -11.93 2.22 4.57
CA ILE A 126 -11.27 3.47 4.94
C ILE A 126 -11.88 4.62 4.14
N SER A 127 -12.07 4.45 2.84
CA SER A 127 -12.68 5.47 1.96
C SER A 127 -14.09 5.86 2.38
N TYR A 128 -14.89 4.90 2.86
CA TYR A 128 -16.25 5.14 3.36
C TYR A 128 -16.28 5.87 4.71
N LYS A 129 -15.29 5.60 5.58
CA LYS A 129 -15.14 6.22 6.90
C LYS A 129 -14.48 7.60 6.86
N LEU A 130 -13.86 7.99 5.74
CA LEU A 130 -13.22 9.29 5.59
C LEU A 130 -14.29 10.40 5.53
N PRO A 131 -14.28 11.37 6.46
CA PRO A 131 -15.13 12.55 6.36
C PRO A 131 -14.91 13.24 5.02
N GLN A 132 -15.98 13.74 4.40
CA GLN A 132 -15.84 14.55 3.21
C GLN A 132 -15.10 15.83 3.59
N SER A 133 -13.79 15.94 3.28
CA SER A 133 -13.17 17.25 3.12
C SER A 133 -13.89 18.00 2.01
N SER A 134 -14.72 18.94 2.45
CA SER A 134 -15.27 20.06 1.73
C SER A 134 -14.14 20.90 1.11
N PRO A 135 -14.33 21.56 -0.04
CA PRO A 135 -14.13 22.99 -0.07
C PRO A 135 -15.19 23.71 0.78
#